data_AF-A0A804PW30-F1
#
_entry.id   AF-A0A804PW30-F1
#
_cell.length_a   1.000
_cell.length_b   1.000
_cell.length_c   1.000
_cell.angle_alpha   90.00
_cell.angle_beta   90.00
_cell.angle_gamma   90.00
#
_symmetry.space_group_name_H-M   'P 1'
#
loop_
_entity.id
_entity.type
_entity.pdbx_description
1 polymer ?
#
loop_
_entity_poly.entity_id
_entity_poly.type
_entity_poly.pdbx_seq_one_letter_code
_entity_poly.pdbx_strand_id
1 'polypeptide(L)'
;MYKLGRGNRDKVQQFMTITGASQPQVSVVNTRHLEDIFNRYKEPDADMIMVEGISQFCNDLQVDPQDIVMLVISWHMKAATMCEFTRQEFIGGLQSIGVDSIEKFRGKLPSLRAELKDDNKFRDIYNFAFTWAREKGQKSLSLETAIGMWQLLFAERNWPLLDHWCQFLQVRHNKAISRDTWSQLLEFVKTTDPQLSNYDDEGAWPYLIDEFVEYLTENGLVQRKR
;
A
#
# COMPACT_ATOMS: atom_id res chain seq x y z
N MET A 1 -3.01 -12.75 -38.47
CA MET A 1 -3.40 -14.07 -37.94
C MET A 1 -2.52 -15.14 -38.56
N TYR A 2 -1.44 -15.56 -37.91
CA TYR A 2 -0.60 -16.66 -38.41
C TYR A 2 -1.00 -17.95 -37.69
N LYS A 3 -1.72 -18.82 -38.39
CA LYS A 3 -2.00 -20.18 -37.92
C LYS A 3 -0.69 -20.97 -37.98
N LEU A 4 -0.10 -21.26 -36.82
CA LEU A 4 0.97 -22.22 -36.70
C LEU A 4 0.50 -23.58 -37.25
N GLY A 5 1.18 -24.07 -38.29
CA GLY A 5 0.91 -25.37 -38.89
C GLY A 5 1.13 -26.51 -37.89
N ARG A 6 0.31 -27.57 -38.00
CA ARG A 6 0.29 -28.74 -37.09
C ARG A 6 1.70 -29.26 -36.73
N GLY A 7 2.63 -29.32 -37.69
CA GLY A 7 3.99 -29.81 -37.46
C GLY A 7 4.86 -28.99 -36.50
N ASN A 8 4.55 -27.71 -36.25
CA ASN A 8 5.27 -26.91 -35.25
C ASN A 8 4.77 -27.15 -33.83
N ARG A 9 3.51 -27.59 -33.65
CA ARG A 9 2.98 -27.94 -32.32
C ARG A 9 3.61 -29.22 -31.79
N ASP A 10 3.78 -30.21 -32.65
CA ASP A 10 4.35 -31.51 -32.27
C ASP A 10 5.82 -31.38 -31.85
N LYS A 11 6.59 -30.52 -32.52
CA LYS A 11 7.98 -30.23 -32.15
C LYS A 11 8.11 -29.51 -30.81
N VAL A 12 7.22 -28.56 -30.51
CA VAL A 12 7.19 -27.84 -29.23
C VAL A 12 6.80 -28.79 -28.09
N GLN A 13 5.83 -29.67 -28.33
CA GLN A 13 5.43 -30.69 -27.35
C GLN A 13 6.57 -31.67 -27.05
N GLN A 14 7.27 -32.13 -28.09
CA GLN A 14 8.40 -33.04 -27.96
C GLN A 14 9.60 -32.38 -27.25
N PHE A 15 9.83 -31.08 -27.48
CA PHE A 15 10.87 -30.32 -26.78
C PHE A 15 10.55 -30.16 -25.28
N MET A 16 9.30 -29.87 -24.92
CA MET A 16 8.85 -29.77 -23.51
C MET A 16 8.97 -31.10 -22.76
N THR A 17 8.72 -32.24 -23.42
CA THR A 17 8.87 -33.58 -22.81
C THR A 17 10.33 -33.94 -22.58
N ILE A 18 11.25 -33.48 -23.44
CA ILE A 18 12.68 -33.79 -23.34
C ILE A 18 13.38 -32.95 -22.27
N THR A 19 12.96 -31.70 -22.05
CA THR A 19 13.66 -30.79 -21.12
C THR A 19 13.15 -30.84 -19.69
N GLY A 20 12.15 -31.67 -19.36
CA GLY A 20 11.56 -31.71 -18.00
C GLY A 20 11.04 -30.35 -17.51
N ALA A 21 10.79 -29.42 -18.43
CA ALA A 21 10.34 -28.08 -18.10
C ALA A 21 8.83 -28.12 -17.86
N SER A 22 8.44 -28.30 -16.59
CA SER A 22 7.08 -28.09 -16.15
C SER A 22 6.62 -26.71 -16.58
N GLN A 23 5.53 -26.63 -17.36
CA GLN A 23 4.83 -25.37 -17.58
C GLN A 23 4.52 -24.75 -16.20
N PRO A 24 4.72 -23.43 -16.00
CA PRO A 24 4.27 -22.82 -14.76
C PRO A 24 2.77 -23.08 -14.64
N GLN A 25 2.39 -23.88 -13.64
CA GLN A 25 0.99 -24.06 -13.27
C GLN A 25 0.46 -22.67 -12.91
N VAL A 26 -0.31 -22.07 -13.81
CA VAL A 26 -1.17 -20.95 -13.45
C VAL A 26 -2.11 -21.51 -12.39
N SER A 27 -1.94 -21.08 -11.14
CA SER A 27 -2.78 -21.55 -10.04
C SER A 27 -4.21 -21.09 -10.33
N VAL A 28 -5.05 -22.00 -10.82
CA VAL A 28 -6.46 -21.73 -11.05
C VAL A 28 -7.10 -21.52 -9.67
N VAL A 29 -7.42 -20.26 -9.38
CA VAL A 29 -8.12 -19.85 -8.17
C VAL A 29 -9.54 -20.44 -8.22
N ASN A 30 -9.94 -21.19 -7.19
CA ASN A 30 -11.28 -21.77 -7.11
C ASN A 30 -12.29 -20.76 -6.55
N THR A 31 -13.23 -20.31 -7.39
CA THR A 31 -14.27 -19.35 -7.01
C THR A 31 -15.11 -19.78 -5.81
N ARG A 32 -15.38 -21.08 -5.65
CA ARG A 32 -16.16 -21.58 -4.49
C ARG A 32 -15.40 -21.40 -3.18
N HIS A 33 -14.09 -21.64 -3.18
CA HIS A 33 -13.28 -21.43 -1.98
C HIS A 33 -13.23 -19.95 -1.60
N LEU A 34 -13.20 -19.03 -2.57
CA LEU A 34 -13.25 -17.59 -2.27
C LEU A 34 -14.56 -17.18 -1.60
N GLU A 35 -15.68 -17.73 -2.08
CA GLU A 35 -17.00 -17.53 -1.47
C GLU A 35 -17.02 -18.05 -0.03
N ASP A 36 -16.46 -19.23 0.21
CA ASP A 36 -16.38 -19.81 1.56
C ASP A 36 -15.52 -18.96 2.51
N ILE A 37 -14.39 -18.42 2.02
CA ILE A 37 -13.54 -17.50 2.79
C ILE A 37 -14.27 -16.20 3.08
N PHE A 38 -14.94 -15.60 2.08
CA PHE A 38 -15.70 -14.38 2.29
C PHE A 38 -16.82 -14.60 3.33
N ASN A 39 -17.59 -15.69 3.18
CA ASN A 39 -18.68 -16.03 4.10
C ASN A 39 -18.21 -16.31 5.53
N ARG A 40 -16.94 -16.68 5.73
CA ARG A 40 -16.35 -16.86 7.06
C ARG A 40 -16.21 -15.55 7.83
N TYR A 41 -15.87 -14.47 7.13
CA TYR A 41 -15.51 -13.19 7.77
C TYR A 41 -16.56 -12.09 7.58
N LYS A 42 -17.53 -12.28 6.69
CA LYS A 42 -18.58 -11.28 6.47
C LYS A 42 -19.47 -11.11 7.69
N GLU A 43 -20.12 -9.95 7.79
CA GLU A 43 -21.17 -9.71 8.77
C GLU A 43 -22.39 -10.64 8.55
N PRO A 44 -23.10 -11.02 9.62
CA PRO A 44 -24.36 -11.76 9.50
C PRO A 44 -25.40 -10.98 8.69
N ASP A 45 -25.50 -9.67 8.98
CA ASP A 45 -26.57 -8.79 8.48
C ASP A 45 -26.14 -7.86 7.33
N ALA A 46 -24.89 -7.95 6.88
CA ALA A 46 -24.37 -7.16 5.76
C ALA A 46 -23.52 -8.00 4.80
N ASP A 47 -23.51 -7.63 3.52
CA ASP A 47 -22.70 -8.30 2.49
C ASP A 47 -21.27 -7.72 2.41
N MET A 48 -20.66 -7.54 3.58
CA MET A 48 -19.35 -6.92 3.74
C MET A 48 -18.60 -7.56 4.91
N ILE A 49 -17.27 -7.48 4.87
CA ILE A 49 -16.39 -7.79 5.99
C ILE A 49 -16.11 -6.45 6.68
N MET A 50 -16.38 -6.33 7.97
CA MET A 50 -16.12 -5.12 8.76
C MET A 50 -15.03 -5.38 9.80
N VAL A 51 -14.95 -4.56 10.86
CA VAL A 51 -13.84 -4.56 11.83
C VAL A 51 -13.61 -5.93 12.46
N GLU A 52 -14.68 -6.61 12.90
CA GLU A 52 -14.63 -7.92 13.53
C GLU A 52 -14.14 -8.99 12.55
N GLY A 53 -14.70 -8.98 11.33
CA GLY A 53 -14.30 -9.87 10.25
C GLY A 53 -12.85 -9.68 9.82
N ILE A 54 -12.40 -8.43 9.69
CA ILE A 54 -11.00 -8.07 9.40
C ILE A 54 -10.10 -8.55 10.53
N SER A 55 -10.48 -8.36 11.79
CA SER A 55 -9.72 -8.81 12.95
C SER A 55 -9.54 -10.34 12.92
N GLN A 56 -10.60 -11.08 12.64
CA GLN A 56 -10.53 -12.53 12.50
C GLN A 56 -9.68 -12.96 11.29
N PHE A 57 -9.80 -12.26 10.16
CA PHE A 57 -8.99 -12.50 8.97
C PHE A 57 -7.49 -12.28 9.25
N CYS A 58 -7.13 -11.19 9.92
CA CYS A 58 -5.76 -10.89 10.35
C CYS A 58 -5.22 -11.96 11.31
N ASN A 59 -6.03 -12.40 12.29
CA ASN A 59 -5.67 -13.50 13.19
C ASN A 59 -5.38 -14.80 12.42
N ASP A 60 -6.25 -15.15 11.47
CA ASP A 60 -6.08 -16.33 10.61
C ASP A 60 -4.86 -16.19 9.70
N LEU A 61 -4.49 -14.97 9.28
CA LEU A 61 -3.25 -14.71 8.54
C LEU A 61 -2.00 -14.64 9.42
N GLN A 62 -2.15 -14.58 10.75
CA GLN A 62 -1.07 -14.33 11.71
C GLN A 62 -0.36 -12.99 11.46
N VAL A 63 -1.15 -11.95 11.21
CA VAL A 63 -0.70 -10.59 10.92
C VAL A 63 -1.38 -9.64 11.90
N ASP A 64 -0.65 -8.64 12.40
CA ASP A 64 -1.25 -7.56 13.18
C ASP A 64 -2.13 -6.70 12.27
N PRO A 65 -3.38 -6.36 12.65
CA PRO A 65 -4.25 -5.50 11.82
C PRO A 65 -3.64 -4.14 11.45
N GLN A 66 -2.68 -3.63 12.22
CA GLN A 66 -1.96 -2.38 11.97
C GLN A 66 -0.68 -2.56 11.14
N ASP A 67 -0.33 -3.79 10.78
CA ASP A 67 0.84 -4.09 9.99
C ASP A 67 0.75 -3.52 8.56
N ILE A 68 1.85 -2.98 8.04
CA ILE A 68 1.96 -2.41 6.70
C ILE A 68 1.46 -3.36 5.59
N VAL A 69 1.58 -4.67 5.77
CA VAL A 69 1.09 -5.63 4.76
C VAL A 69 -0.43 -5.54 4.59
N MET A 70 -1.19 -5.12 5.60
CA MET A 70 -2.63 -4.92 5.48
C MET A 70 -2.97 -3.76 4.54
N LEU A 71 -2.14 -2.71 4.49
CA LEU A 71 -2.27 -1.65 3.49
C LEU A 71 -2.02 -2.18 2.07
N VAL A 72 -0.99 -3.02 1.89
CA VAL A 72 -0.66 -3.62 0.58
C VAL A 72 -1.77 -4.58 0.12
N ILE A 73 -2.32 -5.39 1.03
CA ILE A 73 -3.46 -6.25 0.76
C ILE A 73 -4.68 -5.43 0.33
N SER A 74 -4.98 -4.35 1.06
CA SER A 74 -6.10 -3.45 0.75
C SER A 74 -5.93 -2.77 -0.60
N TRP A 75 -4.70 -2.43 -0.99
CA TRP A 75 -4.38 -1.88 -2.30
C TRP A 75 -4.67 -2.89 -3.43
N HIS A 76 -4.28 -4.16 -3.27
CA HIS A 76 -4.60 -5.22 -4.23
C HIS A 76 -6.11 -5.51 -4.31
N MET A 77 -6.81 -5.44 -3.17
CA MET A 77 -8.28 -5.51 -3.11
C MET A 77 -8.97 -4.30 -3.74
N LYS A 78 -8.22 -3.22 -4.01
CA LYS A 78 -8.74 -1.92 -4.44
C LYS A 78 -9.80 -1.38 -3.48
N ALA A 79 -9.58 -1.59 -2.19
CA ALA A 79 -10.54 -1.25 -1.15
C ALA A 79 -10.79 0.26 -1.09
N ALA A 80 -12.05 0.65 -1.07
CA ALA A 80 -12.45 2.05 -1.08
C ALA A 80 -12.26 2.73 0.29
N THR A 81 -12.39 1.99 1.39
CA THR A 81 -12.39 2.55 2.75
C THR A 81 -11.70 1.57 3.72
N MET A 82 -10.94 2.12 4.66
CA MET A 82 -10.33 1.38 5.75
C MET A 82 -11.39 0.72 6.66
N CYS A 83 -11.02 -0.41 7.27
CA CYS A 83 -11.87 -1.15 8.22
C CYS A 83 -13.12 -1.79 7.61
N GLU A 84 -13.23 -1.85 6.28
CA GLU A 84 -14.28 -2.59 5.59
C GLU A 84 -13.78 -3.15 4.25
N PHE A 85 -14.33 -4.29 3.84
CA PHE A 85 -14.22 -4.81 2.48
C PHE A 85 -15.60 -5.23 1.99
N THR A 86 -15.97 -4.73 0.81
CA THR A 86 -17.11 -5.29 0.07
C THR A 86 -16.77 -6.69 -0.47
N ARG A 87 -17.79 -7.48 -0.77
CA ARG A 87 -17.64 -8.78 -1.46
C ARG A 87 -16.77 -8.68 -2.71
N GLN A 88 -17.02 -7.67 -3.55
CA GLN A 88 -16.31 -7.50 -4.80
C GLN A 88 -14.82 -7.21 -4.61
N GLU A 89 -14.49 -6.31 -3.67
CA GLU A 89 -13.09 -5.97 -3.34
C GLU A 89 -12.36 -7.18 -2.79
N PHE A 90 -12.97 -7.90 -1.84
CA PHE A 90 -12.33 -9.04 -1.21
C PHE A 90 -12.10 -10.19 -2.20
N ILE A 91 -13.16 -10.66 -2.87
CA ILE A 91 -13.06 -11.78 -3.84
C ILE A 91 -12.16 -11.41 -5.01
N GLY A 92 -12.35 -10.21 -5.59
CA GLY A 92 -11.53 -9.72 -6.69
C GLY A 92 -10.05 -9.55 -6.32
N GLY A 93 -9.79 -9.08 -5.09
CA GLY A 93 -8.44 -8.96 -4.53
C GLY A 93 -7.75 -10.31 -4.39
N LEU A 94 -8.39 -11.29 -3.74
CA LEU A 94 -7.84 -12.64 -3.59
C LEU A 94 -7.57 -13.30 -4.95
N GLN A 95 -8.46 -13.11 -5.93
CA GLN A 95 -8.24 -13.55 -7.32
C GLN A 95 -7.00 -12.91 -7.93
N SER A 96 -6.84 -11.59 -7.79
CA SER A 96 -5.70 -10.86 -8.35
C SER A 96 -4.35 -11.28 -7.75
N ILE A 97 -4.34 -11.63 -6.45
CA ILE A 97 -3.16 -12.14 -5.74
C ILE A 97 -2.90 -13.62 -6.08
N GLY A 98 -3.91 -14.33 -6.60
CA GLY A 98 -3.83 -15.74 -6.97
C GLY A 98 -3.99 -16.69 -5.78
N VAL A 99 -4.76 -16.30 -4.76
CA VAL A 99 -4.95 -17.07 -3.53
C VAL A 99 -6.42 -17.46 -3.34
N ASP A 100 -6.65 -18.70 -2.89
CA ASP A 100 -7.98 -19.26 -2.62
C ASP A 100 -8.03 -20.05 -1.30
N SER A 101 -7.02 -19.86 -0.44
CA SER A 101 -6.97 -20.40 0.91
C SER A 101 -6.12 -19.48 1.80
N ILE A 102 -6.38 -19.51 3.11
CA ILE A 102 -5.60 -18.76 4.10
C ILE A 102 -4.12 -19.18 4.07
N GLU A 103 -3.83 -20.47 3.89
CA GLU A 103 -2.46 -20.98 3.78
C GLU A 103 -1.71 -20.38 2.58
N LYS A 104 -2.33 -20.36 1.39
CA LYS A 104 -1.74 -19.72 0.20
C LYS A 104 -1.56 -18.22 0.42
N PHE A 105 -2.52 -17.57 1.09
CA PHE A 105 -2.43 -16.16 1.43
C PHE A 105 -1.22 -15.89 2.34
N ARG A 106 -1.07 -16.65 3.44
CA ARG A 106 0.11 -16.55 4.32
C ARG A 106 1.42 -16.71 3.54
N GLY A 107 1.48 -17.69 2.64
CA GLY A 107 2.64 -17.90 1.75
C GLY A 107 2.95 -16.73 0.82
N LYS A 108 1.97 -15.87 0.50
CA LYS A 108 2.15 -14.66 -0.32
C LYS A 108 2.58 -13.43 0.47
N LEU A 109 2.38 -13.38 1.79
CA LEU A 109 2.70 -12.20 2.60
C LEU A 109 4.14 -11.67 2.40
N PRO A 110 5.20 -12.51 2.35
CA PRO A 110 6.55 -12.01 2.11
C PRO A 110 6.70 -11.32 0.74
N SER A 111 6.04 -11.85 -0.29
CA SER A 111 6.08 -11.26 -1.63
C SER A 111 5.30 -9.95 -1.70
N LEU A 112 4.16 -9.85 -1.02
CA LEU A 112 3.37 -8.62 -0.92
C LEU A 112 4.18 -7.52 -0.23
N ARG A 113 4.85 -7.82 0.88
CA ARG A 113 5.76 -6.86 1.55
C ARG A 113 6.87 -6.39 0.63
N ALA A 114 7.48 -7.31 -0.14
CA ALA A 114 8.55 -6.97 -1.06
C ALA A 114 8.10 -6.02 -2.18
N GLU A 115 6.80 -5.93 -2.50
CA GLU A 115 6.28 -4.97 -3.48
C GLU A 115 6.51 -3.52 -3.07
N LEU A 116 6.54 -3.24 -1.77
CA LEU A 116 6.84 -1.91 -1.29
C LEU A 116 8.24 -1.48 -1.68
N LYS A 117 9.19 -2.38 -1.96
CA LYS A 117 10.56 -2.01 -2.39
C LYS A 117 10.62 -1.44 -3.80
N ASP A 118 9.60 -1.68 -4.62
CA ASP A 118 9.50 -1.09 -5.96
C ASP A 118 8.97 0.35 -5.85
N ASP A 119 9.66 1.31 -6.47
CA ASP A 119 9.33 2.73 -6.30
C ASP A 119 8.02 3.15 -6.98
N ASN A 120 7.65 2.49 -8.08
CA ASN A 120 6.39 2.77 -8.76
C ASN A 120 5.23 2.24 -7.91
N LYS A 121 5.32 1.00 -7.44
CA LYS A 121 4.33 0.42 -6.54
C LYS A 121 4.23 1.17 -5.24
N PHE A 122 5.36 1.55 -4.63
CA PHE A 122 5.35 2.34 -3.40
C PHE A 122 4.63 3.66 -3.61
N ARG A 123 4.89 4.38 -4.70
CA ARG A 123 4.18 5.62 -5.04
C ARG A 123 2.67 5.38 -5.19
N ASP A 124 2.28 4.30 -5.86
CA ASP A 124 0.87 3.98 -6.07
C ASP A 124 0.18 3.60 -4.74
N ILE A 125 0.82 2.80 -3.89
CA ILE A 125 0.35 2.42 -2.55
C ILE A 125 0.29 3.63 -1.61
N TYR A 126 1.30 4.49 -1.64
CA TYR A 126 1.34 5.74 -0.87
C TYR A 126 0.15 6.66 -1.21
N ASN A 127 -0.14 6.83 -2.50
CA ASN A 127 -1.28 7.64 -2.94
C ASN A 127 -2.63 6.97 -2.65
N PHE A 128 -2.69 5.64 -2.72
CA PHE A 128 -3.85 4.86 -2.32
C PHE A 128 -4.17 5.04 -0.83
N ALA A 129 -3.15 4.98 0.03
CA ALA A 129 -3.30 5.09 1.49
C ALA A 129 -4.10 6.33 1.91
N PHE A 130 -3.87 7.48 1.26
CA PHE A 130 -4.63 8.69 1.52
C PHE A 130 -6.13 8.51 1.28
N THR A 131 -6.50 7.89 0.17
CA THR A 131 -7.91 7.71 -0.19
C THR A 131 -8.58 6.69 0.71
N TRP A 132 -7.86 5.60 0.99
CA TRP A 132 -8.31 4.47 1.79
C TRP A 132 -8.51 4.84 3.27
N ALA A 133 -7.58 5.60 3.85
CA ALA A 133 -7.62 5.97 5.26
C ALA A 133 -8.52 7.17 5.58
N ARG A 134 -8.98 7.89 4.55
CA ARG A 134 -9.83 9.07 4.72
C ARG A 134 -11.28 8.67 4.93
N GLU A 135 -11.92 9.26 5.94
CA GLU A 135 -13.34 9.11 6.19
C GLU A 135 -14.22 9.46 4.97
N LYS A 136 -15.31 8.72 4.82
CA LYS A 136 -16.28 8.92 3.73
C LYS A 136 -16.83 10.35 3.77
N GLY A 137 -16.79 11.03 2.63
CA GLY A 137 -17.27 12.41 2.47
C GLY A 137 -16.26 13.51 2.83
N GLN A 138 -15.19 13.20 3.55
CA GLN A 138 -14.13 14.18 3.84
C GLN A 138 -13.26 14.43 2.62
N LYS A 139 -12.53 15.55 2.56
CA LYS A 139 -11.53 15.84 1.50
C LYS A 139 -10.08 15.71 1.97
N SER A 140 -9.88 15.61 3.28
CA SER A 140 -8.59 15.63 3.96
C SER A 140 -8.51 14.49 4.97
N LEU A 141 -7.30 14.02 5.28
CA LEU A 141 -7.06 13.08 6.37
C LEU A 141 -7.03 13.81 7.72
N SER A 142 -7.51 13.17 8.77
CA SER A 142 -7.23 13.65 10.14
C SER A 142 -5.72 13.63 10.37
N LEU A 143 -5.24 14.51 11.27
CA LEU A 143 -3.81 14.59 11.55
C LEU A 143 -3.27 13.28 12.13
N GLU A 144 -3.99 12.69 13.08
CA GLU A 144 -3.61 11.43 13.72
C GLU A 144 -3.48 10.29 12.71
N THR A 145 -4.47 10.12 11.83
CA THR A 145 -4.43 9.09 10.79
C THR A 145 -3.29 9.33 9.79
N ALA A 146 -3.05 10.59 9.40
CA ALA A 146 -1.94 10.91 8.50
C ALA A 146 -0.57 10.57 9.12
N ILE A 147 -0.35 10.92 10.40
CA ILE A 147 0.87 10.58 11.13
C ILE A 147 1.06 9.06 11.20
N GLY A 148 0.03 8.31 11.61
CA GLY A 148 0.11 6.85 11.68
C GLY A 148 0.43 6.21 10.33
N MET A 149 -0.17 6.69 9.24
CA MET A 149 0.13 6.21 7.89
C MET A 149 1.55 6.52 7.46
N TRP A 150 2.06 7.72 7.72
CA TRP A 150 3.44 8.08 7.40
C TRP A 150 4.45 7.26 8.20
N GLN A 151 4.20 7.04 9.50
CA GLN A 151 5.04 6.16 10.31
C GLN A 151 5.11 4.74 9.73
N LEU A 152 3.96 4.20 9.32
CA LEU A 152 3.87 2.88 8.71
C LEU A 152 4.60 2.79 7.36
N LEU A 153 4.38 3.77 6.47
CA LEU A 153 4.94 3.81 5.12
C LEU A 153 6.44 4.08 5.11
N PHE A 154 6.91 5.02 5.95
CA PHE A 154 8.31 5.42 5.97
C PHE A 154 9.17 4.56 6.88
N ALA A 155 8.61 3.68 7.71
CA ALA A 155 9.38 2.58 8.33
C ALA A 155 10.04 1.67 7.27
N GLU A 156 9.39 1.48 6.11
CA GLU A 156 9.90 0.68 4.99
C GLU A 156 10.87 1.45 4.06
N ARG A 157 10.93 2.78 4.18
CA ARG A 157 11.80 3.65 3.36
C ARG A 157 12.91 4.36 4.12
N ASN A 158 12.84 4.34 5.46
CA ASN A 158 13.78 4.96 6.36
C ASN A 158 14.06 6.44 6.04
N TRP A 159 13.02 7.25 5.97
CA TRP A 159 13.18 8.70 5.76
C TRP A 159 13.68 9.37 7.05
N PRO A 160 14.90 9.97 7.07
CA PRO A 160 15.53 10.45 8.32
C PRO A 160 14.81 11.59 9.03
N LEU A 161 13.96 12.33 8.32
CA LEU A 161 13.25 13.49 8.84
C LEU A 161 11.82 13.15 9.32
N LEU A 162 11.43 11.88 9.29
CA LEU A 162 10.08 11.43 9.64
C LEU A 162 9.64 11.87 11.05
N ASP A 163 10.47 11.62 12.06
CA ASP A 163 10.11 11.94 13.44
C ASP A 163 9.96 13.45 13.63
N HIS A 164 10.85 14.23 13.02
CA HIS A 164 10.79 15.68 13.03
C HIS A 164 9.54 16.20 12.31
N TRP A 165 9.16 15.60 11.18
CA TRP A 165 7.93 15.92 10.46
C TRP A 165 6.69 15.67 11.32
N CYS A 166 6.60 14.49 11.94
CA CYS A 166 5.50 14.14 12.83
C CYS A 166 5.40 15.10 14.02
N GLN A 167 6.54 15.42 14.66
CA GLN A 167 6.60 16.37 15.77
C GLN A 167 6.19 17.78 15.35
N PHE A 168 6.69 18.28 14.21
CA PHE A 168 6.33 19.56 13.65
C PHE A 168 4.82 19.69 13.46
N LEU A 169 4.19 18.68 12.85
CA LEU A 169 2.76 18.70 12.59
C LEU A 169 1.93 18.73 13.89
N GLN A 170 2.36 18.03 14.93
CA GLN A 170 1.68 18.02 16.22
C GLN A 170 1.81 19.35 16.96
N VAL A 171 2.98 20.00 16.89
CA VAL A 171 3.27 21.22 17.66
C VAL A 171 2.79 22.50 16.94
N ARG A 172 2.92 22.57 15.61
CA ARG A 172 2.66 23.81 14.84
C ARG A 172 1.44 23.76 13.94
N HIS A 173 1.18 22.63 13.27
CA HIS A 173 0.09 22.56 12.29
C HIS A 173 -1.26 22.24 12.95
N ASN A 174 -1.32 21.14 13.71
CA ASN A 174 -2.48 20.63 14.43
C ASN A 174 -3.81 20.63 13.63
N LYS A 175 -3.74 20.31 12.33
CA LYS A 175 -4.87 20.34 11.39
C LYS A 175 -4.83 19.15 10.44
N ALA A 176 -5.97 18.89 9.80
CA ALA A 176 -6.11 17.86 8.77
C ALA A 176 -5.12 18.05 7.60
N ILE A 177 -4.71 16.95 6.98
CA ILE A 177 -3.76 16.91 5.87
C ILE A 177 -4.51 16.82 4.54
N SER A 178 -4.18 17.73 3.63
CA SER A 178 -4.76 17.76 2.29
C SER A 178 -4.12 16.69 1.38
N ARG A 179 -4.83 16.32 0.30
CA ARG A 179 -4.28 15.39 -0.71
C ARG A 179 -3.01 15.93 -1.37
N ASP A 180 -3.00 17.23 -1.63
CA ASP A 180 -1.87 17.90 -2.27
C ASP A 180 -0.62 17.80 -1.38
N THR A 181 -0.72 18.23 -0.12
CA THR A 181 0.36 18.11 0.87
C THR A 181 0.84 16.67 1.03
N TRP A 182 -0.08 15.72 1.11
CA TRP A 182 0.26 14.29 1.16
C TRP A 182 1.11 13.89 -0.05
N SER A 183 0.68 14.20 -1.27
CA SER A 183 1.41 13.83 -2.49
C SER A 183 2.77 14.54 -2.62
N GLN A 184 2.82 15.84 -2.29
CA GLN A 184 4.03 16.64 -2.38
C GLN A 184 5.08 16.22 -1.35
N LEU A 185 4.68 15.74 -0.16
CA LEU A 185 5.64 15.21 0.80
C LEU A 185 6.43 14.03 0.24
N LEU A 186 5.79 13.14 -0.55
CA LEU A 186 6.52 12.02 -1.16
C LEU A 186 7.57 12.52 -2.16
N GLU A 187 7.26 13.56 -2.93
CA GLU A 187 8.23 14.16 -3.85
C GLU A 187 9.38 14.81 -3.07
N PHE A 188 9.07 15.59 -2.02
CA PHE A 188 10.05 16.18 -1.12
C PHE A 188 11.00 15.13 -0.53
N VAL A 189 10.47 14.01 -0.03
CA VAL A 189 11.28 12.90 0.50
C VAL A 189 12.23 12.32 -0.56
N LYS A 190 11.83 12.31 -1.83
CA LYS A 190 12.64 11.75 -2.93
C LYS A 190 13.69 12.72 -3.44
N THR A 191 13.38 14.01 -3.48
CA THR A 191 14.21 15.01 -4.15
C THR A 191 15.12 15.78 -3.20
N THR A 192 14.76 15.87 -1.92
CA THR A 192 15.45 16.75 -0.97
C THR A 192 16.41 15.95 -0.09
N ASP A 193 17.65 16.44 0.02
CA ASP A 193 18.64 15.80 0.88
C ASP A 193 18.33 16.04 2.38
N PRO A 194 18.78 15.16 3.30
CA PRO A 194 18.46 15.30 4.72
C PRO A 194 18.99 16.58 5.39
N GLN A 195 19.98 17.25 4.80
CA GLN A 195 20.51 18.55 5.26
C GLN A 195 19.80 19.73 4.57
N LEU A 196 18.78 19.47 3.75
CA LEU A 196 17.99 20.45 3.02
C LEU A 196 18.86 21.44 2.21
N SER A 197 20.05 21.00 1.80
CA SER A 197 21.01 21.88 1.12
C SER A 197 20.56 22.23 -0.29
N ASN A 198 19.73 21.37 -0.90
CA ASN A 198 19.12 21.55 -2.20
C ASN A 198 17.65 22.00 -2.14
N TYR A 199 17.14 22.40 -0.98
CA TYR A 199 15.78 22.91 -0.85
C TYR A 199 15.66 24.34 -1.42
N ASP A 200 14.67 24.56 -2.28
CA ASP A 200 14.33 25.84 -2.91
C ASP A 200 13.04 26.39 -2.29
N ASP A 201 13.16 27.48 -1.54
CA ASP A 201 12.04 28.21 -0.90
C ASP A 201 11.23 29.07 -1.88
N GLU A 202 11.69 29.25 -3.12
CA GLU A 202 10.90 29.84 -4.20
C GLU A 202 10.18 28.77 -5.04
N GLY A 203 10.35 27.48 -4.69
CA GLY A 203 9.73 26.35 -5.33
C GLY A 203 8.21 26.30 -5.14
N ALA A 204 7.53 25.49 -5.95
CA ALA A 204 6.08 25.30 -5.88
C ALA A 204 5.65 24.28 -4.79
N TRP A 205 6.31 24.31 -3.63
CA TRP A 205 5.96 23.44 -2.51
C TRP A 205 4.68 23.93 -1.80
N PRO A 206 3.90 23.03 -1.17
CA PRO A 206 2.87 23.45 -0.25
C PRO A 206 3.49 24.22 0.92
N TYR A 207 2.84 25.31 1.32
CA TYR A 207 3.26 26.14 2.46
C TYR A 207 3.61 25.34 3.73
N LEU A 208 2.93 24.20 3.97
CA LEU A 208 3.22 23.34 5.13
C LEU A 208 4.63 22.70 5.09
N ILE A 209 5.17 22.45 3.89
CA ILE A 209 6.53 21.95 3.71
C ILE A 209 7.53 23.08 3.95
N ASP A 210 7.26 24.30 3.47
CA ASP A 210 8.09 25.48 3.77
C ASP A 210 8.19 25.72 5.29
N GLU A 211 7.04 25.69 5.98
CA GLU A 211 6.99 25.84 7.44
C GLU A 211 7.76 24.73 8.18
N PHE A 212 7.80 23.52 7.63
CA PHE A 212 8.60 22.44 8.19
C PHE A 212 10.10 22.69 8.05
N VAL A 213 10.55 23.19 6.90
CA VAL A 213 11.95 23.55 6.67
C VAL A 213 12.37 24.70 7.58
N GLU A 214 11.49 25.70 7.75
CA GLU A 214 11.70 26.79 8.71
C GLU A 214 11.79 26.26 10.14
N TYR A 215 10.86 25.37 10.55
CA TYR A 215 10.88 24.72 11.86
C TYR A 215 12.20 24.00 12.14
N LEU A 216 12.73 23.24 11.18
CA LEU A 216 14.02 22.57 11.33
C LEU A 216 15.18 23.56 11.51
N THR A 217 15.15 24.67 10.77
CA THR A 217 16.19 25.71 10.83
C THR A 217 16.15 26.46 12.16
N GLU A 218 14.97 26.88 12.63
CA GLU A 218 14.79 27.61 13.88
C GLU A 218 15.21 26.79 15.12
N ASN A 219 15.03 25.47 15.07
CA ASN A 219 15.44 24.57 16.15
C ASN A 219 16.90 24.10 16.02
N GLY A 220 17.66 24.62 15.04
CA GLY A 220 19.07 24.28 14.84
C GLY A 220 19.31 22.84 14.40
N LEU A 221 18.28 22.16 13.90
CA LEU A 221 18.35 20.77 13.42
C LEU A 221 18.99 20.67 12.04
N VAL A 222 18.90 21.75 11.26
CA VAL A 222 19.54 21.90 9.95
C VAL A 222 20.16 23.29 9.84
N GLN A 223 21.34 23.39 9.23
CA GLN A 223 21.99 24.67 8.92
C GLN A 223 21.93 24.96 7.44
N ARG A 224 20.91 25.70 6.99
CA ARG A 224 20.86 26.22 5.63
C ARG A 224 21.84 27.39 5.50
N LYS A 225 22.79 27.30 4.57
CA LYS A 225 23.54 28.48 4.13
C LYS A 225 22.56 29.35 3.37
N ARG A 226 22.19 30.50 3.95
CA ARG A 226 21.52 31.57 3.21
C ARG A 226 22.44 32.11 2.12
#